data_AF-A0A2V8WIJ9-F1
#
_entry.id   AF-A0A2V8WIJ9-F1
#
_cell.length_a   1.000
_cell.length_b   1.000
_cell.length_c   1.000
_cell.angle_alpha   90.00
_cell.angle_beta   90.00
_cell.angle_gamma   90.00
#
_symmetry.space_group_name_H-M   'P 1'
#
loop_
_entity.id
_entity.type
_entity.pdbx_description
1 polymer ?
#
loop_
_entity_poly.entity_id
_entity_poly.type
_entity_poly.pdbx_seq_one_letter_code
_entity_poly.pdbx_strand_id
1 'polypeptide(L)'
;MDTNTFQTVTDSSGNTTSGFVRRSGSYVNVLPSASLRFALTNNTNLRLVYSRGLARPNPQDMAQAGTADDTANPVIVSLGNPNLKAERADNVDILIEHSINPFGLIEAGYFYKNLTDPIVTHTCNPPATCPGFPPNTVVTQPLNAGSAWINGFEAAYIQHLTFLPGMLRGLGFSGNYGYTASRASLGPDFSRSDHPRLLRNAPHTWNVSPTYDRGRVSIRVGLSYNAANIAAYGFTDGAPGGITGPFGDNYFYAHLQVDAQGSVRMARGLSFVMYGLNLNNEVFGFYNGSPQFMVQREFYKPTVAAGFRWSPLHER
;
A
#
# COMPACT_ATOMS: atom_id res chain seq x y z
N MET A 1 9.90 -10.14 23.14
CA MET A 1 8.74 -10.93 22.66
C MET A 1 9.16 -12.38 22.71
N ASP A 2 8.32 -13.21 23.29
CA ASP A 2 8.54 -14.65 23.38
C ASP A 2 7.62 -15.33 22.37
N THR A 3 8.14 -16.26 21.58
CA THR A 3 7.38 -17.03 20.60
C THR A 3 7.74 -18.51 20.71
N ASN A 4 6.74 -19.38 20.56
CA ASN A 4 6.94 -20.82 20.45
C ASN A 4 6.82 -21.18 18.98
N THR A 5 7.89 -21.76 18.41
CA THR A 5 8.00 -21.88 16.97
C THR A 5 8.36 -23.30 16.59
N PHE A 6 7.78 -23.79 15.50
CA PHE A 6 8.03 -25.14 15.02
C PHE A 6 9.40 -25.18 14.36
N GLN A 7 10.30 -26.01 14.89
CA GLN A 7 11.63 -26.20 14.34
C GLN A 7 11.86 -27.68 14.06
N THR A 8 12.40 -27.94 12.87
CA THR A 8 12.86 -29.26 12.44
C THR A 8 14.37 -29.30 12.61
N VAL A 9 14.87 -30.16 13.49
CA VAL A 9 16.31 -30.35 13.74
C VAL A 9 16.71 -31.72 13.23
N THR A 10 17.62 -31.75 12.26
CA THR A 10 18.21 -32.99 11.75
C THR A 10 19.56 -33.18 12.41
N ASP A 11 19.76 -34.33 13.07
CA ASP A 11 21.04 -34.67 13.69
C ASP A 11 22.10 -35.08 12.65
N SER A 12 23.35 -35.24 13.09
CA SER A 12 24.46 -35.67 12.24
C SER A 12 24.33 -37.10 11.69
N SER A 13 23.32 -37.86 12.15
CA SER A 13 22.98 -39.21 11.69
C SER A 13 21.81 -39.21 10.70
N GLY A 14 21.26 -38.05 10.34
CA GLY A 14 20.15 -37.91 9.41
C GLY A 14 18.76 -38.09 10.03
N ASN A 15 18.65 -38.21 11.36
CA ASN A 15 17.35 -38.30 12.02
C ASN A 15 16.76 -36.91 12.23
N THR A 16 15.52 -36.75 11.81
CA THR A 16 14.79 -35.49 11.90
C THR A 16 13.85 -35.50 13.11
N THR A 17 14.06 -34.58 14.04
CA THR A 17 13.16 -34.35 15.18
C THR A 17 12.45 -33.01 15.01
N SER A 18 11.13 -33.01 15.15
CA SER A 18 10.29 -31.81 15.05
C SER A 18 9.67 -31.47 16.39
N GLY A 19 9.80 -30.22 16.83
CA GLY A 19 9.26 -29.78 18.12
C GLY A 19 9.09 -28.26 18.20
N PHE A 20 8.41 -27.81 19.26
CA PHE A 20 8.26 -26.38 19.55
C PHE A 20 9.48 -25.88 20.33
N VAL A 21 10.18 -24.89 19.81
CA VAL A 21 11.28 -24.20 20.49
C VAL A 21 10.81 -22.83 20.92
N ARG A 22 11.04 -22.47 22.19
CA ARG A 22 10.76 -21.13 22.70
C ARG A 22 11.91 -20.19 22.33
N ARG A 23 11.62 -19.13 21.59
CA ARG A 23 12.56 -18.03 21.33
C ARG A 23 12.10 -16.77 22.05
N SER A 24 13.00 -16.19 22.83
CA SER A 24 12.82 -14.90 23.50
C SER A 24 13.79 -13.87 22.92
N GLY A 25 13.34 -12.62 22.85
CA GLY A 25 14.16 -11.49 22.41
C GLY A 25 13.73 -10.18 23.06
N SER A 26 14.70 -9.38 23.51
CA SER A 26 14.48 -8.04 24.06
C SER A 26 15.36 -7.03 23.35
N TYR A 27 14.84 -5.84 23.09
CA TYR A 27 15.59 -4.75 22.49
C TYR A 27 15.09 -3.41 23.01
N VAL A 28 15.98 -2.42 23.02
CA VAL A 28 15.68 -1.02 23.31
C VAL A 28 15.96 -0.23 22.05
N ASN A 29 14.99 0.57 21.61
CA ASN A 29 15.12 1.43 20.44
C ASN A 29 14.87 2.88 20.84
N VAL A 30 15.75 3.79 20.38
CA VAL A 30 15.58 5.23 20.54
C VAL A 30 14.98 5.79 19.26
N LEU A 31 13.87 6.51 19.40
CA LEU A 31 13.04 7.02 18.30
C LEU A 31 12.97 8.56 18.36
N PRO A 32 14.05 9.27 17.98
CA PRO A 32 14.03 10.73 17.95
C PRO A 32 13.04 11.23 16.90
N SER A 33 12.45 12.39 17.20
CA SER A 33 11.67 13.15 16.23
C SER A 33 11.78 14.64 16.51
N ALA A 34 11.69 15.43 15.46
CA ALA A 34 11.67 16.88 15.52
C ALA A 34 10.75 17.41 14.41
N SER A 35 9.96 18.44 14.72
CA SER A 35 9.10 19.11 13.75
C SER A 35 9.23 20.61 13.94
N LEU A 36 9.40 21.31 12.83
CA LEU A 36 9.54 22.75 12.80
C LEU A 36 8.53 23.33 11.81
N ARG A 37 7.78 24.34 12.26
CA ARG A 37 6.80 25.05 11.45
C ARG A 37 7.18 26.53 11.39
N PHE A 38 7.29 27.05 10.18
CA PHE A 38 7.52 28.46 9.90
C PHE A 38 6.31 29.07 9.21
N ALA A 39 5.75 30.14 9.77
CA ALA A 39 4.76 30.96 9.09
C ALA A 39 5.50 31.90 8.13
N LEU A 40 5.53 31.58 6.83
CA LEU A 40 6.13 32.45 5.80
C LEU A 40 5.28 33.71 5.58
N THR A 41 3.96 33.56 5.68
CA THR A 41 2.97 34.65 5.68
C THR A 41 1.82 34.28 6.62
N ASN A 42 0.80 35.15 6.76
CA ASN A 42 -0.41 34.83 7.53
C ASN A 42 -1.18 33.62 6.99
N ASN A 43 -0.98 33.27 5.71
CA ASN A 43 -1.72 32.21 5.02
C ASN A 43 -0.80 31.11 4.47
N THR A 44 0.52 31.19 4.70
CA THR A 44 1.48 30.22 4.16
C THR A 44 2.33 29.63 5.28
N ASN A 45 2.35 28.31 5.38
CA ASN A 45 3.16 27.59 6.34
C ASN A 45 4.17 26.69 5.62
N LEU A 46 5.41 26.69 6.08
CA LEU A 46 6.43 25.69 5.75
C LEU A 46 6.62 24.79 6.97
N ARG A 47 6.64 23.47 6.76
CA ARG A 47 6.90 22.48 7.80
C ARG A 47 8.07 21.59 7.38
N LEU A 48 9.01 21.40 8.30
CA LEU A 48 10.10 20.45 8.20
C LEU A 48 9.93 19.42 9.30
N VAL A 49 9.99 18.13 8.96
CA VAL A 49 9.83 17.03 9.92
C VAL A 49 10.97 16.04 9.73
N TYR A 50 11.59 15.63 10.84
CA TYR A 50 12.44 14.46 10.90
C TYR A 50 11.87 13.51 11.95
N SER A 51 11.77 12.23 11.63
CA SER A 51 11.33 11.23 12.61
C SER A 51 11.91 9.85 12.32
N ARG A 52 12.21 9.12 13.39
CA ARG A 52 12.57 7.70 13.32
C ARG A 52 11.39 6.84 13.77
N GLY A 53 10.91 6.00 12.86
CA GLY A 53 9.85 5.02 13.09
C GLY A 53 10.38 3.61 13.31
N LEU A 54 9.57 2.76 13.94
CA LEU A 54 9.81 1.34 14.15
C LEU A 54 8.52 0.56 13.88
N ALA A 55 8.58 -0.41 12.96
CA ALA A 55 7.51 -1.38 12.74
C ALA A 55 7.95 -2.74 13.28
N ARG A 56 7.21 -3.26 14.27
CA ARG A 56 7.47 -4.60 14.80
C ARG A 56 6.95 -5.63 13.80
N PRO A 57 7.62 -6.79 13.65
CA PRO A 57 7.07 -7.89 12.86
C PRO A 57 5.69 -8.27 13.39
N ASN A 58 4.77 -8.64 12.49
CA ASN A 58 3.48 -9.14 12.95
C ASN A 58 3.70 -10.42 13.75
N PRO A 59 2.99 -10.64 14.87
CA PRO A 59 3.11 -11.89 15.62
C PRO A 59 2.86 -13.13 14.76
N GLN A 60 1.99 -13.02 13.74
CA GLN A 60 1.73 -14.09 12.76
C GLN A 60 2.97 -14.38 11.91
N ASP A 61 3.69 -13.36 11.43
CA ASP A 61 4.92 -13.54 10.66
C ASP A 61 6.02 -14.22 11.48
N MET A 62 6.00 -14.10 12.81
CA MET A 62 6.98 -14.73 13.70
C MET A 62 6.57 -16.12 14.19
N ALA A 63 5.31 -16.29 14.58
CA ALA A 63 4.81 -17.46 15.30
C ALA A 63 3.81 -18.30 14.49
N GLN A 64 3.67 -18.05 13.18
CA GLN A 64 2.87 -18.89 12.30
C GLN A 64 3.31 -20.35 12.43
N ALA A 65 2.35 -21.21 12.74
CA ALA A 65 2.54 -22.65 12.71
C ALA A 65 2.88 -23.07 11.27
N GLY A 66 3.91 -23.91 11.12
CA GLY A 66 4.26 -24.46 9.81
C GLY A 66 3.11 -25.27 9.25
N THR A 67 2.68 -24.97 8.02
CA THR A 67 1.72 -25.78 7.28
C THR A 67 2.41 -26.38 6.07
N ALA A 68 2.14 -27.65 5.79
CA ALA A 68 2.58 -28.35 4.59
C ALA A 68 1.36 -28.86 3.84
N ASP A 69 1.29 -28.58 2.55
CA ASP A 69 0.35 -29.19 1.63
C ASP A 69 1.09 -30.27 0.83
N ASP A 70 1.01 -31.49 1.34
CA ASP A 70 1.60 -32.69 0.73
C ASP A 70 0.76 -33.21 -0.46
N THR A 71 -0.40 -32.59 -0.75
CA THR A 71 -1.21 -32.92 -1.94
C THR A 71 -0.79 -32.14 -3.18
N ALA A 72 -0.06 -31.04 -2.99
CA ALA A 72 0.54 -30.26 -4.07
C ALA A 72 1.85 -30.91 -4.58
N ASN A 73 2.15 -30.72 -5.87
CA ASN A 73 3.42 -31.13 -6.46
C ASN A 73 4.00 -29.95 -7.28
N PRO A 74 5.06 -29.27 -6.80
CA PRO A 74 5.85 -29.53 -5.58
C PRO A 74 5.06 -29.31 -4.28
N VAL A 75 5.53 -29.92 -3.18
CA VAL A 75 4.93 -29.77 -1.84
C VAL A 75 5.03 -28.30 -1.42
N ILE A 76 3.94 -27.70 -0.95
CA ILE A 76 3.94 -26.29 -0.55
C ILE A 76 4.06 -26.20 0.98
N VAL A 77 5.08 -25.52 1.47
CA VAL A 77 5.32 -25.30 2.89
C VAL A 77 5.26 -23.81 3.20
N SER A 78 4.48 -23.42 4.19
CA SER A 78 4.44 -22.05 4.72
C SER A 78 4.80 -22.05 6.20
N LEU A 79 5.69 -21.17 6.62
CA LEU A 79 6.09 -21.04 8.01
C LEU A 79 6.36 -19.58 8.40
N GLY A 80 6.26 -19.29 9.69
CA GLY A 80 6.72 -18.02 10.26
C GLY A 80 8.24 -17.98 10.46
N ASN A 81 8.80 -16.80 10.66
CA ASN A 81 10.20 -16.55 10.96
C ASN A 81 10.38 -15.89 12.33
N PRO A 82 10.82 -16.64 13.34
CA PRO A 82 11.01 -16.11 14.70
C PRO A 82 12.18 -15.13 14.82
N ASN A 83 13.08 -15.14 13.83
CA ASN A 83 14.28 -14.33 13.82
C ASN A 83 14.07 -12.97 13.13
N LEU A 84 12.83 -12.61 12.80
CA LEU A 84 12.52 -11.32 12.20
C LEU A 84 12.95 -10.19 13.13
N LYS A 85 13.71 -9.26 12.54
CA LYS A 85 14.04 -7.98 13.16
C LYS A 85 12.94 -6.98 12.84
N ALA A 86 12.76 -6.04 13.76
CA ALA A 86 11.85 -4.92 13.53
C ALA A 86 12.40 -4.00 12.45
N GLU A 87 11.54 -3.63 11.51
CA GLU A 87 11.84 -2.67 10.46
C GLU A 87 11.96 -1.27 11.08
N ARG A 88 12.93 -0.49 10.61
CA ARG A 88 13.18 0.89 11.07
C ARG A 88 13.19 1.84 9.88
N ALA A 89 12.57 3.00 10.05
CA ALA A 89 12.55 4.04 9.01
C ALA A 89 13.05 5.37 9.56
N ASP A 90 14.02 5.98 8.90
CA ASP A 90 14.40 7.38 9.08
C ASP A 90 13.67 8.22 8.02
N ASN A 91 12.81 9.15 8.46
CA ASN A 91 11.93 9.93 7.60
C ASN A 91 12.31 11.41 7.65
N VAL A 92 12.37 12.05 6.50
CA VAL A 92 12.53 13.49 6.32
C VAL A 92 11.42 13.97 5.40
N ASP A 93 10.65 14.95 5.87
CA ASP A 93 9.52 15.51 5.14
C ASP A 93 9.62 17.04 5.12
N ILE A 94 9.34 17.63 3.95
CA ILE A 94 9.24 19.07 3.72
C ILE A 94 7.87 19.32 3.12
N LEU A 95 7.06 20.16 3.76
CA LEU A 95 5.70 20.47 3.32
C LEU A 95 5.48 21.97 3.30
N ILE A 96 4.95 22.50 2.20
CA ILE A 96 4.45 23.86 2.12
C ILE A 96 2.94 23.85 1.90
N GLU A 97 2.23 24.69 2.66
CA GLU A 97 0.79 24.83 2.60
C GLU A 97 0.44 26.31 2.44
N HIS A 98 -0.51 26.62 1.56
CA HIS A 98 -1.05 27.96 1.39
C HIS A 98 -2.59 27.94 1.37
N SER A 99 -3.19 28.70 2.29
CA SER A 99 -4.64 28.88 2.38
C SER A 99 -5.10 29.97 1.42
N ILE A 100 -6.04 29.63 0.54
CA ILE A 100 -6.62 30.51 -0.47
C ILE A 100 -7.97 31.01 0.01
N ASN A 101 -8.13 32.33 0.10
CA ASN A 101 -9.41 32.93 0.46
C ASN A 101 -10.39 32.87 -0.73
N PRO A 102 -11.71 32.70 -0.50
CA PRO A 102 -12.38 32.50 0.79
C PRO A 102 -12.37 31.06 1.31
N PHE A 103 -12.26 30.05 0.45
CA PHE A 103 -12.33 28.63 0.84
C PHE A 103 -11.52 27.74 -0.11
N GLY A 104 -10.20 27.76 0.04
CA GLY A 104 -9.30 26.89 -0.70
C GLY A 104 -7.98 26.62 0.03
N LEU A 105 -7.27 25.62 -0.46
CA LEU A 105 -5.99 25.13 0.05
C LEU A 105 -5.16 24.64 -1.12
N ILE A 106 -3.90 25.00 -1.15
CA ILE A 106 -2.89 24.33 -1.97
C ILE A 106 -1.75 23.87 -1.07
N GLU A 107 -1.32 22.64 -1.25
CA GLU A 107 -0.19 22.08 -0.54
C GLU A 107 0.72 21.31 -1.49
N ALA A 108 2.01 21.29 -1.16
CA ALA A 108 3.00 20.50 -1.86
C ALA A 108 4.05 20.02 -0.86
N GLY A 109 4.47 18.77 -1.00
CA GLY A 109 5.44 18.14 -0.13
C GLY A 109 6.49 17.35 -0.88
N TYR A 110 7.65 17.20 -0.28
CA TYR A 110 8.67 16.24 -0.66
C TYR A 110 9.01 15.39 0.56
N PHE A 111 9.15 14.09 0.36
CA PHE A 111 9.52 13.15 1.40
C PHE A 111 10.67 12.25 0.97
N TYR A 112 11.48 11.85 1.94
CA TYR A 112 12.52 10.84 1.81
C TYR A 112 12.49 9.94 3.04
N LYS A 113 12.47 8.63 2.81
CA LYS A 113 12.42 7.59 3.83
C LYS A 113 13.53 6.59 3.55
N ASN A 114 14.36 6.31 4.54
CA ASN A 114 15.37 5.26 4.49
C ASN A 114 14.98 4.14 5.45
N LEU A 115 14.74 2.95 4.90
CA LEU A 115 14.24 1.77 5.60
C LEU A 115 15.39 0.78 5.82
N THR A 116 15.47 0.25 7.03
CA THR A 116 16.36 -0.85 7.42
C THR A 116 15.52 -2.05 7.83
N ASP A 117 15.93 -3.24 7.37
CA ASP A 117 15.30 -4.53 7.64
C ASP A 117 13.81 -4.61 7.24
N PRO A 118 13.36 -4.10 6.07
CA PRO A 118 11.96 -4.22 5.66
C PRO A 118 11.56 -5.68 5.57
N ILE A 119 10.35 -6.03 6.01
CA ILE A 119 9.89 -7.42 6.04
C ILE A 119 9.11 -7.72 4.76
N VAL A 120 9.52 -8.76 4.04
CA VAL A 120 8.84 -9.19 2.82
C VAL A 120 8.66 -10.71 2.82
N THR A 121 7.57 -11.17 2.23
CA THR A 121 7.35 -12.60 2.02
C THR A 121 8.30 -13.08 0.92
N HIS A 122 9.09 -14.10 1.23
CA HIS A 122 10.00 -14.75 0.31
C HIS A 122 9.49 -16.16 0.00
N THR A 123 9.61 -16.57 -1.27
CA THR A 123 9.31 -17.93 -1.71
C THR A 123 10.56 -18.52 -2.34
N CYS A 124 10.99 -19.69 -1.87
CA CYS A 124 12.24 -20.34 -2.25
C CYS A 124 12.05 -21.83 -2.56
N ASN A 125 12.97 -22.36 -3.36
CA ASN A 125 13.02 -23.76 -3.76
C ASN A 125 14.34 -24.39 -3.25
N PRO A 126 14.28 -25.37 -2.33
CA PRO A 126 15.45 -26.10 -1.86
C PRO A 126 16.08 -26.94 -2.99
N PRO A 127 17.37 -27.28 -2.89
CA PRO A 127 18.30 -26.89 -1.83
C PRO A 127 18.98 -25.52 -2.06
N ALA A 128 18.82 -24.92 -3.24
CA ALA A 128 19.62 -23.77 -3.66
C ALA A 128 19.33 -22.49 -2.85
N THR A 129 18.07 -22.25 -2.49
CA THR A 129 17.66 -20.97 -1.86
C THR A 129 17.08 -21.11 -0.47
N CYS A 130 16.82 -22.34 -0.01
CA CYS A 130 16.35 -22.64 1.36
C CYS A 130 16.86 -24.02 1.82
N PRO A 131 18.12 -24.14 2.26
CA PRO A 131 18.68 -25.40 2.74
C PRO A 131 17.95 -25.89 4.01
N GLY A 132 17.73 -27.21 4.11
CA GLY A 132 17.06 -27.84 5.26
C GLY A 132 15.64 -28.35 4.99
N PHE A 133 15.07 -28.07 3.81
CA PHE A 133 13.81 -28.66 3.34
C PHE A 133 14.07 -29.74 2.26
N PRO A 134 13.19 -30.76 2.14
CA PRO A 134 13.33 -31.79 1.12
C PRO A 134 13.34 -31.21 -0.30
N PRO A 135 14.07 -31.83 -1.25
CA PRO A 135 13.93 -31.50 -2.68
C PRO A 135 12.46 -31.58 -3.13
N ASN A 136 12.06 -30.80 -4.15
CA ASN A 136 10.68 -30.72 -4.65
C ASN A 136 9.66 -30.12 -3.65
N THR A 137 10.12 -29.15 -2.85
CA THR A 137 9.28 -28.34 -1.95
C THR A 137 9.32 -26.88 -2.39
N VAL A 138 8.24 -26.12 -2.21
CA VAL A 138 8.22 -24.66 -2.32
C VAL A 138 7.98 -24.13 -0.92
N VAL A 139 8.92 -23.33 -0.41
CA VAL A 139 8.86 -22.80 0.95
C VAL A 139 8.55 -21.31 0.90
N THR A 140 7.51 -20.88 1.60
CA THR A 140 7.12 -19.47 1.74
C THR A 140 7.28 -19.03 3.20
N GLN A 141 8.09 -17.99 3.43
CA GLN A 141 8.37 -17.46 4.76
C GLN A 141 8.66 -15.94 4.71
N PRO A 142 8.25 -15.15 5.72
CA PRO A 142 8.67 -13.75 5.83
C PRO A 142 10.16 -13.63 6.21
N LEU A 143 10.89 -12.77 5.51
CA LEU A 143 12.31 -12.48 5.77
C LEU A 143 12.55 -10.97 5.83
N ASN A 144 13.56 -10.54 6.58
CA ASN A 144 14.07 -9.18 6.48
C ASN A 144 14.83 -9.04 5.15
N ALA A 145 14.33 -8.18 4.27
CA ALA A 145 14.81 -8.02 2.91
C ALA A 145 16.17 -7.33 2.83
N GLY A 146 16.63 -6.59 3.84
CA GLY A 146 17.91 -5.87 3.80
C GLY A 146 17.70 -4.37 4.04
N SER A 147 17.73 -3.56 2.99
CA SER A 147 17.45 -2.12 3.10
C SER A 147 16.58 -1.63 1.95
N ALA A 148 15.92 -0.49 2.14
CA ALA A 148 15.18 0.15 1.06
C ALA A 148 15.15 1.67 1.26
N TRP A 149 14.86 2.40 0.19
CA TRP A 149 14.51 3.81 0.30
C TRP A 149 13.22 4.10 -0.47
N ILE A 150 12.53 5.14 -0.04
CA ILE A 150 11.34 5.68 -0.68
C ILE A 150 11.48 7.20 -0.73
N ASN A 151 11.23 7.81 -1.87
CA ASN A 151 11.12 9.25 -1.95
C ASN A 151 10.08 9.68 -2.96
N GLY A 152 9.66 10.92 -2.87
CA GLY A 152 8.58 11.37 -3.71
C GLY A 152 8.17 12.79 -3.43
N PHE A 153 7.24 13.25 -4.25
CA PHE A 153 6.57 14.51 -4.02
C PHE A 153 5.07 14.28 -4.09
N GLU A 154 4.35 15.10 -3.32
CA GLU A 154 2.90 15.12 -3.28
C GLU A 154 2.43 16.55 -3.46
N ALA A 155 1.26 16.71 -4.07
CA ALA A 155 0.59 17.98 -4.19
C ALA A 155 -0.91 17.78 -4.05
N ALA A 156 -1.58 18.71 -3.39
CA ALA A 156 -3.03 18.72 -3.32
C ALA A 156 -3.57 20.15 -3.48
N TYR A 157 -4.77 20.23 -4.03
CA TYR A 157 -5.47 21.47 -4.27
C TYR A 157 -6.96 21.26 -4.01
N ILE A 158 -7.56 22.10 -3.19
CA ILE A 158 -9.00 22.12 -2.92
C ILE A 158 -9.47 23.55 -3.06
N GLN A 159 -10.57 23.76 -3.78
CA GLN A 159 -11.14 25.08 -3.97
C GLN A 159 -12.66 24.99 -4.14
N HIS A 160 -13.37 25.82 -3.36
CA HIS A 160 -14.76 26.14 -3.65
C HIS A 160 -14.81 27.41 -4.51
N LEU A 161 -15.52 27.35 -5.63
CA LEU A 161 -15.59 28.43 -6.63
C LEU A 161 -16.71 29.43 -6.31
N THR A 162 -16.83 29.82 -5.03
CA THR A 162 -17.91 30.69 -4.53
C THR A 162 -17.87 32.12 -5.09
N PHE A 163 -16.75 32.49 -5.72
CA PHE A 163 -16.52 33.76 -6.40
C PHE A 163 -17.16 33.84 -7.80
N LEU A 164 -17.55 32.71 -8.41
CA LEU A 164 -18.22 32.72 -9.71
C LEU A 164 -19.64 33.31 -9.61
N PRO A 165 -20.25 33.84 -10.69
CA PRO A 165 -21.59 34.39 -10.62
C PRO A 165 -22.69 33.32 -10.69
N GLY A 166 -23.90 33.69 -10.28
CA GLY A 166 -25.10 32.89 -10.53
C GLY A 166 -25.00 31.47 -9.97
N MET A 167 -25.42 30.47 -10.75
CA MET A 167 -25.45 29.04 -10.38
C MET A 167 -24.08 28.40 -10.15
N LEU A 168 -23.01 28.99 -10.72
CA LEU A 168 -21.66 28.44 -10.69
C LEU A 168 -21.00 28.52 -9.30
N ARG A 169 -21.54 29.32 -8.37
CA ARG A 169 -21.06 29.41 -6.97
C ARG A 169 -21.08 28.10 -6.19
N GLY A 170 -21.84 27.12 -6.66
CA GLY A 170 -21.88 25.80 -6.05
C GLY A 170 -20.75 24.89 -6.49
N LEU A 171 -20.00 25.24 -7.53
CA LEU A 171 -18.91 24.40 -8.03
C LEU A 171 -17.75 24.35 -7.03
N GLY A 172 -17.18 23.17 -6.88
CA GLY A 172 -15.95 22.94 -6.15
C GLY A 172 -15.06 21.95 -6.91
N PHE A 173 -13.80 21.94 -6.52
CA PHE A 173 -12.80 21.05 -7.07
C PHE A 173 -11.87 20.62 -5.95
N SER A 174 -11.54 19.34 -5.91
CA SER A 174 -10.45 18.81 -5.11
C SER A 174 -9.61 17.87 -5.95
N GLY A 175 -8.29 18.01 -5.90
CA GLY A 175 -7.36 17.12 -6.57
C GLY A 175 -6.14 16.86 -5.72
N ASN A 176 -5.56 15.69 -5.85
CA ASN A 176 -4.23 15.37 -5.33
C ASN A 176 -3.45 14.52 -6.31
N TYR A 177 -2.14 14.60 -6.23
CA TYR A 177 -1.20 13.83 -7.02
C TYR A 177 0.01 13.47 -6.16
N GLY A 178 0.45 12.22 -6.26
CA GLY A 178 1.66 11.71 -5.63
C GLY A 178 2.53 11.00 -6.66
N TYR A 179 3.82 11.34 -6.65
CA TYR A 179 4.86 10.55 -7.31
C TYR A 179 5.72 9.90 -6.24
N THR A 180 5.88 8.57 -6.31
CA THR A 180 6.71 7.83 -5.36
C THR A 180 7.68 6.91 -6.09
N ALA A 181 8.98 7.10 -5.87
CA ALA A 181 10.00 6.17 -6.25
C ALA A 181 10.46 5.37 -5.02
N SER A 182 10.77 4.10 -5.22
CA SER A 182 11.37 3.27 -4.18
C SER A 182 12.35 2.27 -4.78
N ARG A 183 13.26 1.79 -3.93
CA ARG A 183 14.20 0.74 -4.28
C ARG A 183 14.49 -0.10 -3.04
N ALA A 184 14.41 -1.41 -3.18
CA ALA A 184 14.78 -2.39 -2.18
C ALA A 184 16.10 -3.06 -2.58
N SER A 185 17.05 -3.09 -1.66
CA SER A 185 18.27 -3.89 -1.75
C SER A 185 18.03 -5.18 -1.00
N LEU A 186 17.66 -6.20 -1.77
CA LEU A 186 17.30 -7.52 -1.27
C LEU A 186 18.56 -8.31 -0.89
N GLY A 187 18.50 -9.04 0.22
CA GLY A 187 19.58 -9.90 0.71
C GLY A 187 19.84 -11.10 -0.22
N PRO A 188 20.94 -11.84 0.03
CA PRO A 188 21.35 -12.96 -0.83
C PRO A 188 20.30 -14.08 -0.92
N ASP A 189 19.48 -14.26 0.12
CA ASP A 189 18.43 -15.28 0.17
C ASP A 189 17.43 -15.14 -1.00
N PHE A 190 17.22 -13.91 -1.51
CA PHE A 190 16.27 -13.61 -2.58
C PHE A 190 16.77 -13.96 -3.98
N SER A 191 18.06 -14.32 -4.14
CA SER A 191 18.64 -14.73 -5.42
C SER A 191 18.33 -13.79 -6.60
N ARG A 192 18.35 -12.47 -6.34
CA ARG A 192 18.13 -11.43 -7.36
C ARG A 192 18.97 -10.18 -7.08
N SER A 193 19.48 -9.56 -8.13
CA SER A 193 20.41 -8.42 -8.04
C SER A 193 19.85 -7.10 -8.63
N ASP A 194 18.59 -7.09 -9.06
CA ASP A 194 17.95 -6.01 -9.83
C ASP A 194 17.43 -4.83 -8.99
N HIS A 195 17.47 -4.92 -7.67
CA HIS A 195 17.00 -3.91 -6.73
C HIS A 195 15.57 -3.39 -7.04
N PRO A 196 14.52 -4.20 -6.86
CA PRO A 196 13.16 -3.85 -7.28
C PRO A 196 12.57 -2.68 -6.47
N ARG A 197 11.47 -2.12 -6.97
CA ARG A 197 10.63 -1.20 -6.17
C ARG A 197 9.98 -1.97 -5.02
N LEU A 198 9.64 -1.27 -3.94
CA LEU A 198 8.93 -1.91 -2.83
C LEU A 198 7.55 -2.42 -3.26
N LEU A 199 7.10 -3.49 -2.60
CA LEU A 199 5.76 -4.02 -2.75
C LEU A 199 4.73 -2.91 -2.49
N ARG A 200 3.65 -2.94 -3.27
CA ARG A 200 2.50 -2.03 -3.14
C ARG A 200 2.84 -0.54 -3.26
N ASN A 201 4.00 -0.21 -3.82
CA ASN A 201 4.36 1.17 -4.09
C ASN A 201 3.97 1.54 -5.53
N ALA A 202 2.85 2.24 -5.72
CA ALA A 202 2.47 2.76 -7.04
C ALA A 202 3.30 4.02 -7.38
N PRO A 203 3.96 4.08 -8.55
CA PRO A 203 4.80 5.24 -8.89
C PRO A 203 4.02 6.54 -9.05
N HIS A 204 2.79 6.45 -9.54
CA HIS A 204 1.90 7.58 -9.73
C HIS A 204 0.55 7.23 -9.12
N THR A 205 0.06 8.10 -8.25
CA THR A 205 -1.29 8.01 -7.67
C THR A 205 -1.93 9.39 -7.74
N TRP A 206 -3.19 9.48 -8.14
CA TRP A 206 -3.90 10.76 -8.12
C TRP A 206 -5.38 10.58 -7.91
N ASN A 207 -6.01 11.60 -7.35
CA ASN A 207 -7.45 11.69 -7.21
C ASN A 207 -7.92 13.05 -7.71
N VAL A 208 -9.01 13.08 -8.46
CA VAL A 208 -9.65 14.31 -8.92
C VAL A 208 -11.13 14.22 -8.63
N SER A 209 -11.70 15.25 -8.02
CA SER A 209 -13.09 15.25 -7.59
C SER A 209 -13.74 16.62 -7.80
N PRO A 210 -14.40 16.83 -8.96
CA PRO A 210 -15.33 17.93 -9.13
C PRO A 210 -16.56 17.77 -8.23
N THR A 211 -17.03 18.88 -7.65
CA THR A 211 -18.23 18.90 -6.81
C THR A 211 -19.18 20.03 -7.23
N TYR A 212 -20.46 19.86 -6.86
CA TYR A 212 -21.47 20.90 -6.98
C TYR A 212 -22.37 20.88 -5.75
N ASP A 213 -22.31 21.93 -4.94
CA ASP A 213 -23.09 22.08 -3.72
C ASP A 213 -23.85 23.41 -3.75
N ARG A 214 -25.17 23.35 -3.98
CA ARG A 214 -26.01 24.55 -3.95
C ARG A 214 -27.45 24.27 -3.52
N GLY A 215 -27.90 24.99 -2.50
CA GLY A 215 -29.27 24.92 -2.02
C GLY A 215 -29.62 23.52 -1.53
N ARG A 216 -30.41 22.79 -2.33
CA ARG A 216 -30.86 21.43 -2.01
C ARG A 216 -30.02 20.35 -2.67
N VAL A 217 -29.18 20.69 -3.65
CA VAL A 217 -28.45 19.74 -4.49
C VAL A 217 -27.00 19.65 -4.04
N SER A 218 -26.48 18.44 -3.94
CA SER A 218 -25.07 18.12 -3.73
C SER A 218 -24.67 17.00 -4.68
N ILE A 219 -23.61 17.19 -5.48
CA ILE A 219 -23.08 16.21 -6.43
C ILE A 219 -21.57 16.15 -6.26
N ARG A 220 -21.01 14.95 -6.33
CA ARG A 220 -19.57 14.72 -6.37
C ARG A 220 -19.27 13.63 -7.39
N VAL A 221 -18.27 13.87 -8.23
CA VAL A 221 -17.68 12.85 -9.08
C VAL A 221 -16.26 12.63 -8.58
N GLY A 222 -15.83 11.39 -8.43
CA GLY A 222 -14.48 11.02 -8.01
C GLY A 222 -13.80 10.21 -9.10
N LEU A 223 -12.61 10.62 -9.49
CA LEU A 223 -11.69 9.86 -10.33
C LEU A 223 -10.49 9.50 -9.46
N SER A 224 -10.16 8.22 -9.37
CA SER A 224 -9.01 7.73 -8.62
C SER A 224 -8.12 6.89 -9.53
N TYR A 225 -6.83 7.15 -9.55
CA TYR A 225 -5.86 6.41 -10.35
C TYR A 225 -4.71 5.91 -9.50
N ASN A 226 -4.35 4.65 -9.71
CA ASN A 226 -3.12 4.05 -9.22
C ASN A 226 -2.36 3.39 -10.38
N ALA A 227 -1.10 3.76 -10.57
CA ALA A 227 -0.23 3.10 -11.54
C ALA A 227 0.10 1.66 -11.13
N ALA A 228 0.41 0.82 -12.11
CA ALA A 228 0.80 -0.57 -11.88
C ALA A 228 1.97 -0.69 -10.89
N ASN A 229 1.84 -1.62 -9.94
CA ASN A 229 2.76 -1.80 -8.83
C ASN A 229 2.92 -3.26 -8.45
N ILE A 230 4.05 -3.59 -7.83
CA ILE A 230 4.38 -4.96 -7.49
C ILE A 230 3.46 -5.44 -6.35
N ALA A 231 2.76 -6.55 -6.57
CA ALA A 231 1.95 -7.25 -5.59
C ALA A 231 2.80 -8.25 -4.79
N ALA A 232 3.69 -8.98 -5.47
CA ALA A 232 4.61 -9.94 -4.88
C ALA A 232 5.89 -10.05 -5.71
N TYR A 233 7.02 -10.29 -5.05
CA TYR A 233 8.27 -10.61 -5.74
C TYR A 233 8.23 -12.04 -6.26
N GLY A 234 8.61 -12.22 -7.52
CA GLY A 234 8.69 -13.52 -8.18
C GLY A 234 9.96 -13.68 -9.03
N PHE A 235 10.58 -12.57 -9.45
CA PHE A 235 11.80 -12.61 -10.24
C PHE A 235 13.00 -13.15 -9.45
N THR A 236 13.82 -13.96 -10.11
CA THR A 236 15.14 -14.41 -9.66
C THR A 236 16.15 -14.29 -10.81
N ASP A 237 17.43 -14.11 -10.47
CA ASP A 237 18.48 -13.98 -11.48
C ASP A 237 18.57 -15.24 -12.33
N GLY A 238 18.64 -15.07 -13.66
CA GLY A 238 18.63 -16.17 -14.62
C GLY A 238 17.24 -16.69 -15.02
N ALA A 239 16.15 -16.11 -14.49
CA ALA A 239 14.80 -16.46 -14.90
C ALA A 239 14.58 -16.24 -16.42
N PRO A 240 13.96 -17.21 -17.14
CA PRO A 240 13.66 -17.06 -18.57
C PRO A 240 12.86 -15.80 -18.88
N GLY A 241 13.33 -15.00 -19.83
CA GLY A 241 12.71 -13.73 -20.20
C GLY A 241 13.05 -12.55 -19.27
N GLY A 242 13.89 -12.75 -18.25
CA GLY A 242 14.32 -11.70 -17.33
C GLY A 242 13.17 -11.11 -16.51
N ILE A 243 13.37 -9.89 -16.00
CA ILE A 243 12.41 -9.18 -15.11
C ILE A 243 11.04 -9.00 -15.76
N THR A 244 11.00 -8.89 -17.09
CA THR A 244 9.78 -8.66 -17.87
C THR A 244 9.15 -9.96 -18.39
N GLY A 245 9.76 -11.11 -18.10
CA GLY A 245 9.32 -12.44 -18.52
C GLY A 245 8.12 -12.98 -17.72
N PRO A 246 7.65 -14.20 -18.05
CA PRO A 246 6.53 -14.84 -17.37
C PRO A 246 6.80 -15.21 -15.91
N PHE A 247 8.08 -15.28 -15.53
CA PHE A 247 8.57 -15.50 -14.16
C PHE A 247 9.06 -14.20 -13.49
N GLY A 248 8.69 -13.04 -14.05
CA GLY A 248 8.93 -11.75 -13.42
C GLY A 248 8.07 -11.55 -12.16
N ASP A 249 8.23 -10.40 -11.52
CA ASP A 249 7.41 -10.03 -10.37
C ASP A 249 5.92 -9.97 -10.72
N ASN A 250 5.06 -10.25 -9.76
CA ASN A 250 3.62 -10.12 -9.94
C ASN A 250 3.20 -8.67 -9.72
N TYR A 251 2.44 -8.10 -10.64
CA TYR A 251 1.99 -6.71 -10.62
C TYR A 251 0.47 -6.64 -10.57
N PHE A 252 -0.05 -5.68 -9.82
CA PHE A 252 -1.40 -5.15 -10.04
C PHE A 252 -1.44 -4.40 -11.38
N TYR A 253 -2.52 -4.54 -12.14
CA TYR A 253 -2.80 -3.62 -13.25
C TYR A 253 -2.92 -2.18 -12.75
N ALA A 254 -2.60 -1.22 -13.62
CA ALA A 254 -3.00 0.17 -13.38
C ALA A 254 -4.53 0.23 -13.28
N HIS A 255 -5.03 1.08 -12.40
CA HIS A 255 -6.44 1.12 -12.05
C HIS A 255 -6.95 2.55 -12.02
N LEU A 256 -7.79 2.92 -12.99
CA LEU A 256 -8.53 4.19 -13.03
C LEU A 256 -10.00 3.95 -12.70
N GLN A 257 -10.47 4.36 -11.54
CA GLN A 257 -11.87 4.21 -11.16
C GLN A 257 -12.62 5.54 -11.22
N VAL A 258 -13.82 5.52 -11.81
CA VAL A 258 -14.77 6.66 -11.81
C VAL A 258 -15.99 6.33 -10.96
N ASP A 259 -16.20 7.11 -9.91
CA ASP A 259 -17.35 7.02 -9.02
C ASP A 259 -18.15 8.33 -9.05
N ALA A 260 -19.44 8.27 -8.78
CA ALA A 260 -20.26 9.46 -8.63
C ALA A 260 -21.29 9.30 -7.52
N GLN A 261 -21.59 10.37 -6.82
CA GLN A 261 -22.67 10.42 -5.85
C GLN A 261 -23.41 11.75 -5.93
N GLY A 262 -24.69 11.70 -5.58
CA GLY A 262 -25.55 12.87 -5.57
C GLY A 262 -26.61 12.77 -4.48
N SER A 263 -27.06 13.93 -4.01
CA SER A 263 -28.19 14.03 -3.11
C SER A 263 -29.04 15.27 -3.38
N VAL A 264 -30.33 15.14 -3.13
CA VAL A 264 -31.30 16.24 -3.20
C VAL A 264 -32.10 16.27 -1.90
N ARG A 265 -31.97 17.37 -1.15
CA ARG A 265 -32.77 17.63 0.05
C ARG A 265 -34.21 17.96 -0.35
N MET A 266 -35.15 17.25 0.24
CA MET A 266 -36.59 17.39 0.08
C MET A 266 -37.22 18.04 1.32
N ALA A 267 -38.54 18.15 1.36
CA ALA A 267 -39.25 18.71 2.50
C ALA A 267 -39.14 17.81 3.76
N ARG A 268 -39.32 18.40 4.94
CA ARG A 268 -39.43 17.68 6.24
C ARG A 268 -38.22 16.82 6.61
N GLY A 269 -37.02 17.24 6.20
CA GLY A 269 -35.77 16.53 6.50
C GLY A 269 -35.56 15.26 5.69
N LEU A 270 -36.41 14.99 4.68
CA LEU A 270 -36.19 13.90 3.72
C LEU A 270 -35.11 14.31 2.71
N SER A 271 -34.28 13.38 2.29
CA SER A 271 -33.28 13.55 1.23
C SER A 271 -33.26 12.33 0.33
N PHE A 272 -33.23 12.52 -0.98
CA PHE A 272 -32.91 11.45 -1.92
C PHE A 272 -31.40 11.39 -2.09
N VAL A 273 -30.84 10.20 -2.09
CA VAL A 273 -29.41 9.94 -2.30
C VAL A 273 -29.24 8.88 -3.39
N MET A 274 -28.22 9.03 -4.20
CA MET A 274 -27.84 8.07 -5.23
C MET A 274 -26.33 8.03 -5.34
N TYR A 275 -25.77 6.85 -5.56
CA TYR A 275 -24.37 6.69 -5.89
C TYR A 275 -24.17 5.63 -6.96
N GLY A 276 -23.09 5.79 -7.71
CA GLY A 276 -22.59 4.87 -8.70
C GLY A 276 -21.12 4.61 -8.46
N LEU A 277 -20.74 3.34 -8.36
CA LEU A 277 -19.37 2.89 -8.19
C LEU A 277 -18.88 2.22 -9.47
N ASN A 278 -17.60 2.42 -9.77
CA ASN A 278 -16.90 1.84 -10.91
C ASN A 278 -17.66 2.04 -12.24
N LEU A 279 -18.07 3.29 -12.50
CA LEU A 279 -18.92 3.65 -13.64
C LEU A 279 -18.25 3.40 -15.00
N ASN A 280 -16.91 3.38 -15.04
CA ASN A 280 -16.15 3.03 -16.24
C ASN A 280 -15.84 1.53 -16.36
N ASN A 281 -16.33 0.69 -15.44
CA ASN A 281 -16.09 -0.75 -15.41
C ASN A 281 -14.58 -1.11 -15.45
N GLU A 282 -13.80 -0.42 -14.63
CA GLU A 282 -12.37 -0.62 -14.52
C GLU A 282 -12.05 -2.05 -14.08
N VAL A 283 -11.02 -2.62 -14.69
CA VAL A 283 -10.54 -3.97 -14.43
C VAL A 283 -9.71 -4.00 -13.15
N PHE A 284 -9.87 -5.06 -12.38
CA PHE A 284 -8.93 -5.45 -11.32
C PHE A 284 -8.20 -6.72 -11.75
N GLY A 285 -6.93 -6.87 -11.37
CA GLY A 285 -6.22 -8.11 -11.65
C GLY A 285 -4.71 -7.99 -11.61
N PHE A 286 -4.08 -9.05 -12.08
CA PHE A 286 -2.64 -9.27 -11.96
C PHE A 286 -2.00 -9.75 -13.26
N TYR A 287 -0.72 -9.44 -13.42
CA TYR A 287 0.16 -10.00 -14.46
C TYR A 287 1.56 -10.23 -13.92
N ASN A 288 2.35 -11.12 -14.55
CA ASN A 288 3.74 -11.35 -14.18
C ASN A 288 4.68 -10.64 -15.15
N GLY A 289 5.61 -9.83 -14.65
CA GLY A 289 6.63 -9.13 -15.43
C GLY A 289 6.05 -8.08 -16.40
N SER A 290 5.36 -8.55 -17.45
CA SER A 290 4.72 -7.76 -18.51
C SER A 290 3.22 -8.08 -18.64
N PRO A 291 2.37 -7.11 -19.05
CA PRO A 291 0.92 -7.29 -19.19
C PRO A 291 0.46 -8.45 -20.08
N GLN A 292 1.31 -8.93 -20.99
CA GLN A 292 1.04 -10.10 -21.84
C GLN A 292 0.98 -11.41 -21.06
N PHE A 293 1.65 -11.52 -19.92
CA PHE A 293 1.62 -12.70 -19.04
C PHE A 293 0.58 -12.47 -17.94
N MET A 294 -0.68 -12.35 -18.37
CA MET A 294 -1.83 -12.15 -17.50
C MET A 294 -2.02 -13.34 -16.56
N VAL A 295 -2.20 -13.06 -15.27
CA VAL A 295 -2.58 -14.07 -14.26
C VAL A 295 -4.09 -14.06 -14.07
N GLN A 296 -4.68 -12.87 -13.91
CA GLN A 296 -6.10 -12.72 -13.58
C GLN A 296 -6.62 -11.36 -14.06
N ARG A 297 -7.86 -11.32 -14.54
CA ARG A 297 -8.61 -10.09 -14.85
C ARG A 297 -10.06 -10.25 -14.44
N GLU A 298 -10.54 -9.32 -13.63
CA GLU A 298 -11.87 -9.31 -13.05
C GLU A 298 -12.60 -8.02 -13.39
N PHE A 299 -13.87 -8.15 -13.74
CA PHE A 299 -14.77 -7.05 -14.03
C PHE A 299 -15.93 -7.10 -13.06
N TYR A 300 -15.99 -6.11 -12.17
CA TYR A 300 -17.03 -6.01 -11.15
C TYR A 300 -18.32 -5.37 -11.66
N LYS A 301 -18.30 -4.77 -12.86
CA LYS A 301 -19.37 -3.97 -13.47
C LYS A 301 -19.73 -2.71 -12.65
N PRO A 302 -20.36 -1.71 -13.27
CA PRO A 302 -20.88 -0.57 -12.53
C PRO A 302 -21.94 -1.00 -11.53
N THR A 303 -21.84 -0.52 -10.29
CA THR A 303 -22.86 -0.71 -9.26
C THR A 303 -23.56 0.61 -9.01
N VAL A 304 -24.90 0.60 -9.04
CA VAL A 304 -25.71 1.79 -8.79
C VAL A 304 -26.70 1.51 -7.68
N ALA A 305 -26.80 2.42 -6.72
CA ALA A 305 -27.79 2.34 -5.66
C ALA A 305 -28.39 3.72 -5.39
N ALA A 306 -29.64 3.71 -4.94
CA ALA A 306 -30.35 4.91 -4.54
C ALA A 306 -31.19 4.63 -3.30
N GLY A 307 -31.49 5.67 -2.54
CA GLY A 307 -32.26 5.56 -1.31
C GLY A 307 -32.78 6.89 -0.81
N PHE A 308 -33.58 6.81 0.23
CA PHE A 308 -34.06 7.98 0.95
C PHE A 308 -33.45 8.00 2.36
N ARG A 309 -32.95 9.15 2.77
CA ARG A 309 -32.52 9.43 4.14
C ARG A 309 -33.49 10.42 4.75
N TRP A 310 -34.06 10.08 5.90
CA TRP A 310 -34.83 11.00 6.71
C TRP A 310 -34.00 11.44 7.91
N SER A 311 -33.93 12.74 8.14
CA SER A 311 -33.31 13.34 9.33
C SER A 311 -34.34 14.26 9.97
N PRO A 312 -35.07 13.80 10.99
CA PRO A 312 -36.05 14.64 11.67
C PRO A 312 -35.33 15.85 12.26
N LEU A 313 -35.75 17.05 11.88
CA LEU A 313 -35.33 18.28 12.53
C LEU A 313 -35.88 18.23 13.97
N HIS A 314 -35.04 17.82 14.92
CA HIS A 314 -35.27 17.99 16.36
C HIS A 314 -33.95 18.35 17.02
N GLU A 315 -33.76 19.66 17.20
CA GLU A 315 -33.39 20.27 18.48
C GLU A 315 -33.80 21.74 18.38
N ARG A 316 -34.67 22.16 19.32
CA ARG A 316 -35.03 23.56 19.58
C ARG A 316 -34.15 24.07 20.70
#